data_AF-D8SHR0-F1
#
_entry.id   AF-D8SHR0-F1
#
_cell.length_a   1.000
_cell.length_b   1.000
_cell.length_c   1.000
_cell.angle_alpha   90.00
_cell.angle_beta   90.00
_cell.angle_gamma   90.00
#
_symmetry.space_group_name_H-M   'P 1'
#
loop_
_entity.id
_entity.type
_entity.pdbx_description
1 polymer ?
#
loop_
_entity_poly.entity_id
_entity_poly.type
_entity_poly.pdbx_seq_one_letter_code
_entity_poly.pdbx_strand_id
1 'polypeptide(L)' 'FKLTMQKDCNLVLYYGNNPKWTSNTYKKGLNCHLILQYDGNLVIYNSLESVWHSNTYCGVEG' A
#
# COMPACT_ATOMS: atom_id res chain seq x y z
N PHE A 1 9.04 13.55 6.25
CA PHE A 1 7.87 12.71 5.92
C PHE A 1 8.17 11.27 6.26
N LYS A 2 7.14 10.46 6.58
CA LYS A 2 7.27 9.01 6.83
C LYS A 2 6.12 8.26 6.19
N LEU A 3 6.39 7.32 5.30
CA LEU A 3 5.41 6.36 4.79
C LEU A 3 5.48 5.11 5.66
N THR A 4 4.37 4.72 6.29
CA THR A 4 4.34 3.60 7.25
C THR A 4 3.25 2.61 6.87
N MET A 5 3.63 1.35 6.64
CA MET A 5 2.70 0.23 6.63
C MET A 5 2.38 -0.14 8.09
N GLN A 6 1.17 0.17 8.54
CA GLN A 6 0.76 -0.03 9.92
C GLN A 6 0.32 -1.48 10.17
N LYS A 7 0.32 -1.90 11.45
CA LYS A 7 -0.11 -3.26 11.85
C LYS A 7 -1.59 -3.54 11.56
N ASP A 8 -2.40 -2.51 11.41
CA ASP A 8 -3.83 -2.59 11.08
C ASP A 8 -4.11 -2.61 9.57
N CYS A 9 -3.08 -2.87 8.76
CA CYS A 9 -3.15 -2.92 7.31
C CYS A 9 -3.40 -1.59 6.61
N ASN A 10 -3.28 -0.45 7.29
CA ASN A 10 -3.35 0.85 6.63
C ASN A 10 -1.96 1.39 6.26
N LEU A 11 -1.76 1.80 5.00
CA LEU A 11 -0.56 2.51 4.58
C LEU A 11 -0.81 4.01 4.73
N VAL A 12 0.01 4.68 5.54
CA VAL A 12 -0.22 6.09 5.90
C VAL A 12 1.03 6.91 5.64
N LEU A 13 0.87 8.05 4.96
CA LEU A 13 1.89 9.07 4.81
C LEU A 13 1.75 10.10 5.93
N TYR A 14 2.80 10.27 6.72
CA TYR A 14 2.86 11.20 7.85
C TYR A 14 3.78 12.40 7.59
N TYR A 15 3.37 13.55 8.12
CA TYR A 15 4.23 14.72 8.37
C TYR A 15 4.30 14.97 9.89
N GLY A 16 5.42 14.61 10.52
CA GLY A 16 5.48 14.48 11.97
C GLY A 16 4.49 13.40 12.44
N ASN A 17 3.61 13.74 13.37
CA ASN A 17 2.52 12.85 13.83
C ASN A 17 1.20 13.06 13.05
N ASN A 18 1.17 13.98 12.08
CA ASN A 18 -0.05 14.29 11.35
C ASN A 18 -0.19 13.40 10.10
N PRO A 19 -1.26 12.59 9.98
CA PRO A 19 -1.52 11.85 8.75
C PRO A 19 -1.90 12.83 7.63
N LYS A 20 -1.29 12.66 6.46
CA LYS A 20 -1.54 13.48 5.26
C LYS A 20 -2.27 12.72 4.17
N TRP A 21 -2.08 11.40 4.10
CA TRP A 21 -2.75 10.52 3.15
C TRP A 21 -2.80 9.09 3.70
N THR A 22 -3.79 8.31 3.27
CA THR A 22 -4.04 6.93 3.68
C THR A 22 -4.53 6.10 2.48
N SER A 23 -4.11 4.83 2.40
CA SER A 23 -4.62 3.86 1.42
C SER A 23 -6.07 3.43 1.68
N ASN A 24 -6.62 3.76 2.85
CA ASN A 24 -7.97 3.37 3.28
C ASN A 24 -8.16 1.85 3.36
N THR A 25 -7.12 1.14 3.79
CA THR A 25 -7.10 -0.33 3.93
C THR A 25 -7.12 -0.80 5.38
N TYR A 26 -7.57 0.05 6.30
CA TYR A 26 -7.74 -0.29 7.72
C TYR A 26 -8.55 -1.59 7.90
N LYS A 27 -7.98 -2.54 8.64
CA LYS A 27 -8.54 -3.87 8.93
C LYS A 27 -8.92 -4.70 7.70
N LYS A 28 -8.28 -4.46 6.54
CA LYS A 28 -8.45 -5.28 5.33
C LYS A 28 -7.65 -6.60 5.35
N GLY A 29 -6.98 -6.91 6.45
CA GLY A 29 -6.24 -8.17 6.59
C GLY A 29 -5.32 -8.20 7.81
N LEU A 30 -4.37 -9.14 7.77
CA LEU A 30 -3.28 -9.29 8.74
C LEU A 30 -1.95 -9.42 8.00
N ASN A 31 -0.85 -9.12 8.69
CA ASN A 31 0.52 -9.18 8.16
C ASN A 31 0.69 -8.45 6.83
N CYS A 32 0.06 -7.27 6.72
CA CYS A 32 0.14 -6.51 5.49
C CYS A 32 1.53 -5.96 5.25
N HIS A 33 1.96 -6.01 4.00
CA HIS A 33 3.26 -5.53 3.55
C HIS A 33 3.10 -4.82 2.20
N LEU A 34 4.01 -3.87 1.96
CA LEU A 34 4.03 -3.04 0.77
C LEU A 34 5.13 -3.55 -0.16
N ILE A 35 4.81 -3.80 -1.42
CA ILE A 35 5.76 -4.24 -2.45
C ILE A 35 5.70 -3.28 -3.62
N LEU A 36 6.85 -2.83 -4.10
CA LEU A 36 7.00 -2.25 -5.43
C LEU A 36 7.34 -3.39 -6.39
N GLN A 37 6.41 -3.70 -7.29
CA GLN A 37 6.55 -4.77 -8.28
C GLN A 37 7.45 -4.32 -9.45
N TYR A 38 7.94 -5.30 -10.23
CA TYR A 38 8.86 -5.04 -11.34
C TYR A 38 8.23 -4.21 -12.47
N ASP A 39 6.91 -4.27 -12.59
CA ASP A 39 6.11 -3.52 -13.57
C ASP A 39 5.88 -2.06 -13.15
N GLY A 40 6.39 -1.65 -11.98
CA GLY A 40 6.23 -0.30 -11.44
C GLY A 40 5.03 -0.14 -10.51
N ASN A 41 4.20 -1.17 -10.33
CA ASN A 41 3.03 -1.06 -9.48
C ASN A 41 3.40 -1.19 -7.99
N LEU A 42 2.97 -0.22 -7.20
CA LEU A 42 3.01 -0.31 -5.74
C LEU A 42 1.74 -1.00 -5.23
N VAL A 43 1.90 -2.13 -4.53
CA VAL A 43 0.79 -2.99 -4.09
C VAL A 43 0.91 -3.31 -2.60
N ILE A 44 -0.24 -3.29 -1.90
CA ILE A 44 -0.35 -3.81 -0.53
C ILE A 44 -0.91 -5.22 -0.62
N TYR A 45 -0.19 -6.18 -0.04
CA TYR A 45 -0.65 -7.55 0.14
C TYR A 45 -0.95 -7.82 1.61
N ASN A 46 -1.99 -8.60 1.89
CA ASN A 46 -2.17 -9.27 3.16
C ASN A 46 -1.64 -10.73 3.04
N SER A 47 -1.93 -11.60 4.01
CA SER A 47 -1.50 -13.01 3.96
C SER A 47 -2.13 -13.87 2.86
N LEU A 48 -3.16 -13.39 2.17
CA LEU A 48 -3.95 -14.14 1.19
C LEU A 48 -3.95 -13.50 -0.21
N GLU A 49 -4.06 -12.17 -0.29
CA GLU A 49 -4.36 -11.46 -1.53
C GLU A 49 -3.87 -10.00 -1.52
N SER A 50 -3.96 -9.34 -2.67
CA SER A 50 -3.76 -7.89 -2.80
C SER A 50 -4.97 -7.14 -2.26
N VAL A 51 -4.75 -6.12 -1.43
CA VAL A 51 -5.84 -5.31 -0.84
C VAL A 51 -5.93 -3.89 -1.41
N TRP A 52 -4.87 -3.41 -2.07
CA TRP A 52 -4.80 -2.11 -2.73
C TRP A 52 -3.62 -2.06 -3.71
N HIS A 53 -3.74 -1.28 -4.79
CA HIS A 53 -2.65 -0.99 -5.70
C HIS A 53 -2.71 0.45 -6.22
N SER A 54 -1.55 0.97 -6.61
CA SER A 54 -1.39 2.35 -7.11
C SER A 54 -1.91 2.58 -8.53
N ASN A 55 -2.16 1.51 -9.30
CA ASN A 55 -2.50 1.60 -10.74
C ASN A 55 -1.41 2.28 -11.56
N THR A 56 -0.14 1.97 -11.28
CA THR A 56 1.01 2.55 -12.00
C THR A 56 1.85 1.49 -12.71
N TYR A 57 1.30 0.29 -12.90
CA TYR A 57 1.94 -0.74 -13.72
C TYR A 57 2.14 -0.23 -15.15
N CYS A 58 3.30 -0.51 -15.73
CA CYS A 58 3.52 -0.37 -17.15
C CYS A 58 2.64 -1.41 -17.85
N GLY A 59 1.71 -0.97 -18.70
CA GLY A 59 0.98 -1.87 -19.57
C GLY A 59 1.94 -2.44 -20.62
N VAL A 60 1.86 -3.75 -20.88
CA VAL A 60 2.06 -4.18 -22.26
C VAL A 60 0.89 -3.58 -23.03
N GLU A 61 1.11 -2.46 -23.72
CA GLU A 61 0.18 -2.07 -24.78
C GLU A 61 0.13 -3.26 -25.74
N GLY A 62 -1.05 -3.90 -25.80
CA GLY A 62 -1.35 -4.93 -26.79
C GLY A 62 -1.63 -4.30 -28.14
#